data_AF-A0A1J4XD90-F1
#
_entry.id   AF-A0A1J4XD90-F1
#
_cell.length_a   1.000
_cell.length_b   1.000
_cell.length_c   1.000
_cell.angle_alpha   90.00
_cell.angle_beta   90.00
_cell.angle_gamma   90.00
#
_symmetry.space_group_name_H-M   'P 1'
#
loop_
_entity.id
_entity.type
_entity.pdbx_description
1 polymer ?
#
loop_
_entity_poly.entity_id
_entity_poly.type
_entity_poly.pdbx_seq_one_letter_code
_entity_poly.pdbx_strand_id
1 'polypeptide(L)'
;MNNWSLKPHSRKNTSTGKAFLPGERILSIIYMGNDGIMHRIDIHDQEVLPTDISEDQVIARWTRVLKEKEAEDKAEKQNMLQSTEELFLSLYQDADTAVLPENERDILKQLLGLMLERKRILKRVGEATEDFLTYVHVPTKKEYVVPLKDFSVEDIEKIKEQLDHVLR
;
A
#
# COMPACT_ATOMS: atom_id res chain seq x y z
N MET A 1 4.92 24.93 1.85
CA MET A 1 4.36 23.73 1.19
C MET A 1 5.55 22.88 0.78
N ASN A 2 5.89 21.84 1.56
CA ASN A 2 7.03 20.98 1.24
C ASN A 2 6.65 20.06 0.08
N ASN A 3 7.30 20.25 -1.07
CA ASN A 3 7.10 19.45 -2.26
C ASN A 3 7.86 18.12 -2.11
N TRP A 4 7.27 17.15 -1.40
CA TRP A 4 7.80 15.79 -1.27
C TRP A 4 7.61 15.03 -2.60
N SER A 5 8.47 15.30 -3.59
CA SER A 5 8.46 14.60 -4.87
C SER A 5 9.45 13.43 -4.87
N LEU A 6 9.02 12.28 -4.33
CA LEU A 6 9.83 11.06 -4.39
C LEU A 6 9.73 10.43 -5.80
N LYS A 7 10.86 10.08 -6.40
CA LYS A 7 10.88 9.42 -7.72
C LYS A 7 10.09 8.10 -7.69
N PRO A 8 9.36 7.75 -8.76
CA PRO A 8 8.72 6.44 -8.88
C PRO A 8 9.78 5.34 -8.92
N HIS A 9 9.36 4.09 -8.72
CA HIS A 9 10.21 2.92 -8.83
C HIS A 9 10.96 2.88 -10.16
N SER A 10 12.28 2.76 -10.10
CA SER A 10 13.12 2.63 -11.27
C SER A 10 13.03 1.22 -11.86
N ARG A 11 13.23 1.13 -13.18
CA ARG A 11 13.52 -0.13 -13.90
C ARG A 11 15.02 -0.29 -14.19
N LYS A 12 15.82 0.61 -13.67
CA LYS A 12 17.28 0.59 -13.79
C LYS A 12 17.89 0.69 -12.40
N ASN A 13 18.94 -0.08 -12.19
CA ASN A 13 19.80 0.06 -11.04
C ASN A 13 20.35 1.49 -11.01
N THR A 14 20.20 2.16 -9.87
CA THR A 14 20.56 3.58 -9.73
C THR A 14 22.06 3.79 -9.70
N SER A 15 22.81 2.83 -9.14
CA SER A 15 24.27 2.85 -9.06
C SER A 15 24.93 2.55 -10.41
N THR A 16 24.42 1.56 -11.15
CA THR A 16 25.06 1.09 -12.39
C THR A 16 24.39 1.58 -13.68
N GLY A 17 23.17 2.11 -13.60
CA GLY A 17 22.36 2.50 -14.75
C GLY A 17 21.81 1.34 -15.59
N LYS A 18 22.16 0.09 -15.26
CA LYS A 18 21.72 -1.12 -15.99
C LYS A 18 20.24 -1.40 -15.73
N ALA A 19 19.54 -1.92 -16.73
CA ALA A 19 18.15 -2.34 -16.57
C ALA A 19 18.07 -3.57 -15.67
N PHE A 20 17.07 -3.60 -14.80
CA PHE A 20 16.68 -4.81 -14.08
C PHE A 20 15.95 -5.77 -15.03
N LEU A 21 16.18 -7.06 -14.84
CA LEU A 21 15.50 -8.16 -15.51
C LEU A 21 14.34 -8.69 -14.65
N PRO A 22 13.30 -9.26 -15.27
CA PRO A 22 12.27 -9.99 -14.55
C PRO A 22 12.87 -11.09 -13.65
N GLY A 23 12.27 -11.30 -12.48
CA GLY A 23 12.72 -12.23 -11.45
C GLY A 23 13.78 -11.67 -10.50
N GLU A 24 14.41 -10.54 -10.83
CA GLU A 24 15.46 -9.96 -9.97
C GLU A 24 14.89 -9.29 -8.73
N ARG A 25 15.62 -9.43 -7.62
CA ARG A 25 15.32 -8.79 -6.33
C ARG A 25 15.96 -7.41 -6.28
N ILE A 26 15.10 -6.40 -6.10
CA ILE A 26 15.46 -4.98 -6.06
C ILE A 26 15.25 -4.48 -4.63
N LEU A 27 16.29 -3.92 -4.04
CA LEU A 27 16.24 -3.17 -2.79
C LEU A 27 16.01 -1.68 -3.12
N SER A 28 14.87 -1.17 -2.66
CA SER A 28 14.50 0.24 -2.76
C SER A 28 14.78 0.92 -1.43
N ILE A 29 15.47 2.06 -1.46
CA ILE A 29 15.91 2.77 -0.25
C ILE A 29 15.50 4.24 -0.37
N ILE A 30 14.90 4.77 0.69
CA ILE A 30 14.64 6.20 0.86
C ILE A 30 15.59 6.74 1.91
N TYR A 31 16.27 7.85 1.61
CA TYR A 31 17.23 8.48 2.51
C TYR A 31 17.13 10.00 2.45
N MET A 32 17.59 10.66 3.51
CA MET A 32 17.76 12.11 3.56
C MET A 32 19.14 12.48 3.03
N GLY A 33 19.21 13.18 1.91
CA GLY A 33 20.47 13.68 1.36
C GLY A 33 21.10 14.76 2.24
N ASN A 34 22.39 15.02 2.03
CA ASN A 34 23.12 16.11 2.70
C ASN A 34 22.56 17.50 2.34
N ASP A 35 21.79 17.58 1.26
CA ASP A 35 21.03 18.75 0.82
C ASP A 35 19.71 18.95 1.58
N GLY A 36 19.36 18.04 2.50
CA GLY A 36 18.08 18.04 3.20
C GLY A 36 16.90 17.62 2.32
N ILE A 37 17.17 17.05 1.15
CA ILE A 37 16.15 16.57 0.22
C ILE A 37 16.03 15.05 0.37
N MET A 38 14.79 14.56 0.31
CA MET A 38 14.53 13.13 0.33
C MET A 38 14.79 12.53 -1.05
N HIS A 39 15.63 11.50 -1.09
CA HIS A 39 16.01 10.80 -2.31
C HIS A 39 15.58 9.33 -2.27
N ARG A 40 15.51 8.70 -3.45
CA ARG A 40 15.31 7.25 -3.61
C ARG A 40 16.40 6.68 -4.49
N ILE A 41 16.93 5.54 -4.08
CA ILE A 41 17.70 4.64 -4.95
C ILE A 41 17.03 3.26 -5.05
N ASP A 42 17.20 2.63 -6.20
CA ASP A 42 16.84 1.24 -6.45
C ASP A 42 18.10 0.50 -6.89
N ILE A 43 18.53 -0.51 -6.13
CA ILE A 43 19.72 -1.34 -6.37
C ILE A 43 19.37 -2.83 -6.25
N HIS A 44 20.29 -3.73 -6.60
CA HIS A 44 20.08 -5.15 -6.30
C HIS A 44 20.13 -5.39 -4.79
N ASP A 45 19.38 -6.38 -4.29
CA ASP A 45 19.32 -6.64 -2.85
C ASP A 45 20.62 -7.21 -2.24
N GLN A 46 21.53 -7.69 -3.09
CA GLN A 46 22.88 -8.11 -2.71
C GLN A 46 23.92 -6.98 -2.87
N GLU A 47 23.53 -5.81 -3.39
CA GLU A 47 24.45 -4.68 -3.53
C GLU A 47 24.61 -3.93 -2.20
N VAL A 48 25.83 -3.50 -1.95
CA VAL A 48 26.15 -2.62 -0.81
C VAL A 48 25.63 -1.21 -1.12
N LEU A 49 25.19 -0.51 -0.08
CA LEU A 49 24.84 0.90 -0.16
C LEU A 49 25.97 1.72 -0.81
N PRO A 50 25.64 2.66 -1.72
CA PRO A 50 26.58 3.66 -2.20
C PRO A 50 27.28 4.36 -1.03
N THR A 51 28.59 4.60 -1.16
CA THR A 51 29.43 5.13 -0.07
C THR A 51 29.06 6.55 0.36
N ASP A 52 28.33 7.28 -0.48
CA ASP A 52 27.80 8.62 -0.23
C ASP A 52 26.50 8.63 0.60
N ILE A 53 25.97 7.45 0.94
CA ILE A 53 24.76 7.29 1.76
C ILE A 53 25.16 6.62 3.08
N SER A 54 25.09 7.37 4.18
CA SER A 54 25.26 6.79 5.51
C SER A 54 24.01 6.02 5.94
N GLU A 55 24.19 4.98 6.74
CA GLU A 55 23.09 4.23 7.34
C GLU A 55 22.16 5.13 8.19
N ASP A 56 22.71 6.13 8.88
CA ASP A 56 21.92 7.09 9.67
C ASP A 56 21.04 8.02 8.82
N GLN A 57 21.29 8.10 7.51
CA GLN A 57 20.47 8.89 6.57
C GLN A 57 19.30 8.08 6.03
N VAL A 58 19.31 6.76 6.19
CA VAL A 58 18.27 5.88 5.65
C VAL A 58 17.00 6.02 6.47
N ILE A 59 15.92 6.43 5.80
CA ILE A 59 14.59 6.59 6.40
C ILE A 59 13.81 5.28 6.30
N ALA A 60 13.90 4.60 5.15
CA ALA A 60 13.18 3.36 4.92
C ALA A 60 13.88 2.51 3.85
N ARG A 61 13.71 1.19 3.93
CA ARG A 61 14.12 0.25 2.88
C ARG A 61 13.09 -0.88 2.73
N TRP A 62 12.90 -1.35 1.51
CA TRP A 62 12.09 -2.54 1.24
C TRP A 62 12.60 -3.26 -0.01
N THR A 63 12.37 -4.56 -0.08
CA THR A 63 12.75 -5.38 -1.23
C THR A 63 11.51 -5.77 -2.05
N ARG A 64 11.65 -5.79 -3.36
CA ARG A 64 10.62 -6.28 -4.30
C ARG A 64 11.24 -7.14 -5.39
N VAL A 65 10.48 -8.10 -5.91
CA VAL A 65 10.86 -8.86 -7.10
C VAL A 65 10.30 -8.14 -8.32
N LEU A 66 11.12 -7.90 -9.35
CA LEU A 66 10.64 -7.33 -10.59
C LEU A 66 9.84 -8.40 -11.35
N LYS A 67 8.52 -8.26 -11.41
CA LYS A 67 7.68 -9.14 -12.23
C LYS A 67 7.85 -8.85 -13.74
N GLU A 68 7.71 -9.90 -14.55
CA GLU A 68 7.60 -9.78 -16.01
C GLU A 68 6.35 -8.97 -16.38
N LYS A 69 6.43 -8.19 -17.45
CA LYS A 69 5.31 -7.32 -17.86
C LYS A 69 4.42 -8.07 -18.85
N GLU A 70 3.58 -9.00 -18.36
CA GLU A 70 2.62 -9.72 -19.21
C GLU A 70 1.19 -9.70 -18.69
N ALA A 71 0.24 -9.96 -19.59
CA ALA A 71 -1.21 -9.79 -19.39
C ALA A 71 -1.83 -10.69 -18.30
N GLU A 72 -1.17 -11.80 -17.93
CA GLU A 72 -1.51 -12.63 -16.76
C GLU A 72 -1.54 -11.81 -15.47
N ASP A 73 -0.61 -10.86 -15.35
CA ASP A 73 -0.44 -9.95 -14.23
C ASP A 73 -1.59 -8.91 -14.15
N LYS A 74 -2.44 -8.81 -15.18
CA LYS A 74 -3.67 -7.99 -15.17
C LYS A 74 -4.85 -8.78 -14.61
N ALA A 75 -4.99 -10.05 -14.97
CA ALA A 75 -6.05 -10.92 -14.45
C ALA A 75 -5.87 -11.16 -12.94
N GLU A 76 -4.66 -11.46 -12.49
CA GLU A 76 -4.35 -11.58 -11.05
C GLU A 76 -4.63 -10.28 -10.28
N LYS A 77 -4.21 -9.13 -10.83
CA LYS A 77 -4.49 -7.81 -10.21
C LYS A 77 -5.97 -7.50 -10.18
N GLN A 78 -6.73 -7.94 -11.18
CA GLN A 78 -8.16 -7.75 -11.25
C GLN A 78 -8.88 -8.65 -10.24
N ASN A 79 -8.48 -9.92 -10.13
CA ASN A 79 -8.99 -10.85 -9.13
C ASN A 79 -8.70 -10.34 -7.71
N MET A 80 -7.46 -9.94 -7.41
CA MET A 80 -7.12 -9.38 -6.09
C MET A 80 -7.91 -8.11 -5.78
N LEU A 81 -8.12 -7.23 -6.77
CA LEU A 81 -8.95 -6.03 -6.59
C LEU A 81 -10.40 -6.39 -6.31
N GLN A 82 -10.95 -7.37 -7.03
CA GLN A 82 -12.31 -7.87 -6.83
C GLN A 82 -12.47 -8.49 -5.43
N SER A 83 -11.53 -9.33 -4.98
CA SER A 83 -11.55 -9.91 -3.64
C SER A 83 -11.45 -8.84 -2.54
N THR A 84 -10.64 -7.79 -2.76
CA THR A 84 -10.55 -6.64 -1.84
C THR A 84 -11.87 -5.87 -1.77
N GLU A 85 -12.52 -5.66 -2.91
CA GLU A 85 -13.83 -5.01 -2.99
C GLU A 85 -14.91 -5.84 -2.29
N GLU A 86 -14.98 -7.14 -2.58
CA GLU A 86 -15.93 -8.08 -1.96
C GLU A 86 -15.75 -8.14 -0.44
N LEU A 87 -14.51 -8.21 0.05
CA LEU A 87 -14.20 -8.17 1.48
C LEU A 87 -14.64 -6.84 2.11
N PHE A 88 -14.36 -5.70 1.48
CA PHE A 88 -14.82 -4.41 2.01
C PHE A 88 -16.34 -4.37 2.13
N LEU A 89 -17.06 -4.83 1.11
CA LEU A 89 -18.52 -4.85 1.09
C LEU A 89 -19.12 -5.81 2.13
N SER A 90 -18.46 -6.94 2.41
CA SER A 90 -18.93 -7.91 3.40
C SER A 90 -18.84 -7.40 4.84
N LEU A 91 -17.88 -6.51 5.16
CA LEU A 91 -17.75 -5.87 6.49
C LEU A 91 -18.93 -4.96 6.88
N TYR A 92 -19.81 -4.65 5.92
CA TYR A 92 -21.04 -3.89 6.12
C TYR A 92 -22.31 -4.74 6.01
N GLN A 93 -22.17 -6.07 5.83
CA GLN A 93 -23.30 -7.00 5.82
C GLN A 93 -23.35 -7.69 7.19
N ASP A 94 -24.39 -7.41 7.97
CA ASP A 94 -24.53 -7.73 9.40
C ASP A 94 -24.57 -9.24 9.75
N ALA A 95 -24.37 -10.17 8.81
CA ALA A 95 -24.62 -11.59 9.03
C ALA A 95 -23.38 -12.46 9.35
N ASP A 96 -22.18 -12.14 8.87
CA ASP A 96 -21.02 -13.08 8.96
C ASP A 96 -19.73 -12.49 9.54
N THR A 97 -19.63 -11.17 9.70
CA THR A 97 -18.40 -10.54 10.23
C THR A 97 -18.37 -10.36 11.75
N ALA A 98 -19.31 -10.98 12.47
CA ALA A 98 -19.40 -10.97 13.93
C ALA A 98 -18.24 -11.69 14.67
N VAL A 99 -17.27 -12.21 13.91
CA VAL A 99 -16.08 -12.90 14.45
C VAL A 99 -14.98 -11.91 14.85
N LEU A 100 -14.92 -10.73 14.23
CA LEU A 100 -13.86 -9.76 14.50
C LEU A 100 -14.24 -8.81 15.64
N PRO A 101 -13.29 -8.49 16.55
CA PRO A 101 -13.43 -7.37 17.46
C PRO A 101 -13.78 -6.08 16.71
N GLU A 102 -14.67 -5.27 17.27
CA GLU A 102 -15.15 -4.04 16.61
C GLU A 102 -14.01 -3.12 16.17
N ASN A 103 -12.98 -2.97 17.01
CA ASN A 103 -11.81 -2.17 16.69
C ASN A 103 -11.04 -2.68 15.45
N GLU A 104 -10.80 -4.00 15.38
CA GLU A 104 -10.10 -4.61 14.23
C GLU A 104 -10.92 -4.47 12.95
N ARG A 105 -12.23 -4.67 13.04
CA ARG A 105 -13.17 -4.49 11.92
C ARG A 105 -13.15 -3.05 11.41
N ASP A 106 -13.11 -2.08 12.30
CA ASP A 106 -13.11 -0.66 11.94
C ASP A 106 -11.78 -0.25 11.28
N ILE A 107 -10.65 -0.70 11.81
CA ILE A 107 -9.34 -0.50 11.19
C ILE A 107 -9.29 -1.18 9.81
N LEU A 108 -9.84 -2.39 9.69
CA LEU A 108 -9.89 -3.10 8.41
C LEU A 108 -10.75 -2.36 7.38
N LYS A 109 -11.92 -1.82 7.78
CA LYS A 109 -12.73 -0.93 6.92
C LYS A 109 -11.94 0.30 6.46
N GLN A 110 -11.18 0.92 7.37
CA GLN A 110 -10.34 2.08 7.06
C GLN A 110 -9.23 1.74 6.06
N LEU A 111 -8.49 0.65 6.29
CA LEU A 111 -7.40 0.21 5.42
C LEU A 111 -7.89 -0.16 4.02
N LEU A 112 -8.93 -1.01 3.94
CA LEU A 112 -9.53 -1.41 2.66
C LEU A 112 -10.13 -0.19 1.93
N GLY A 113 -10.76 0.73 2.68
CA GLY A 113 -11.28 1.97 2.14
C GLY A 113 -10.21 2.80 1.41
N LEU A 114 -9.06 3.00 2.07
CA LEU A 114 -7.91 3.70 1.49
C LEU A 114 -7.33 2.97 0.26
N MET A 115 -7.25 1.64 0.31
CA MET A 115 -6.77 0.83 -0.80
C MET A 115 -7.68 0.98 -2.03
N LEU A 116 -8.99 0.89 -1.83
CA LEU A 116 -9.99 0.99 -2.89
C LEU A 116 -10.13 2.41 -3.43
N GLU A 117 -9.94 3.44 -2.59
CA GLU A 117 -9.86 4.85 -3.04
C GLU A 117 -8.69 5.05 -4.01
N ARG A 118 -7.49 4.57 -3.64
CA ARG A 118 -6.30 4.63 -4.50
C ARG A 118 -6.54 3.92 -5.85
N LYS A 119 -7.38 2.89 -5.87
CA LYS A 119 -7.77 2.13 -7.07
C LYS A 119 -8.97 2.70 -7.81
N ARG A 120 -9.57 3.79 -7.32
CA ARG A 120 -10.77 4.47 -7.87
C ARG A 120 -12.05 3.62 -7.84
N ILE A 121 -12.12 2.64 -6.95
CA ILE A 121 -13.32 1.83 -6.71
C ILE A 121 -14.24 2.53 -5.71
N LEU A 122 -13.65 3.15 -4.69
CA LEU A 122 -14.33 4.09 -3.80
C LEU A 122 -13.96 5.52 -4.18
N LYS A 123 -14.90 6.44 -3.98
CA LYS A 123 -14.69 7.88 -4.10
C LYS A 123 -15.07 8.53 -2.77
N ARG A 124 -14.14 9.27 -2.17
CA ARG A 124 -14.43 10.09 -0.98
C ARG A 124 -15.47 11.15 -1.33
N VAL A 125 -16.45 11.34 -0.45
CA VAL A 125 -17.48 12.37 -0.58
C VAL A 125 -17.61 13.12 0.74
N GLY A 126 -17.74 14.45 0.64
CA GLY A 126 -17.79 15.33 1.80
C GLY A 126 -16.44 15.52 2.50
N GLU A 127 -16.49 16.29 3.58
CA GLU A 127 -15.35 16.48 4.46
C GLU A 127 -15.21 15.28 5.42
N ALA A 128 -13.97 14.97 5.80
CA ALA A 128 -13.78 14.00 6.89
C ALA A 128 -14.13 14.69 8.20
N THR A 129 -14.82 14.00 9.07
CA THR A 129 -14.89 14.39 10.48
C THR A 129 -13.68 13.80 11.21
N GLU A 130 -13.54 14.10 12.51
CA GLU A 130 -12.48 13.49 13.34
C GLU A 130 -12.62 11.96 13.39
N ASP A 131 -13.85 11.46 13.40
CA ASP A 131 -14.14 10.04 13.64
C ASP A 131 -14.52 9.24 12.40
N PHE A 132 -14.92 9.89 11.30
CA PHE A 132 -15.52 9.21 10.16
C PHE A 132 -15.19 9.84 8.81
N LEU A 133 -15.21 8.97 7.79
CA LEU A 133 -15.08 9.35 6.40
C LEU A 133 -16.14 8.64 5.54
N THR A 134 -16.81 9.39 4.67
CA THR A 134 -17.81 8.81 3.77
C THR A 134 -17.21 8.53 2.40
N TYR A 135 -17.42 7.29 1.93
CA TYR A 135 -17.10 6.88 0.58
C TYR A 135 -18.36 6.51 -0.19
N VAL A 136 -18.37 6.82 -1.49
CA VAL A 136 -19.32 6.27 -2.45
C VAL A 136 -18.64 5.17 -3.24
N HIS A 137 -19.26 3.99 -3.27
CA HIS A 137 -18.83 2.91 -4.15
C HIS A 137 -19.18 3.22 -5.60
N VAL A 138 -18.16 3.35 -6.44
CA VAL A 138 -18.33 3.86 -7.81
C VAL A 138 -19.26 2.97 -8.66
N PRO A 139 -19.15 1.63 -8.62
CA PRO A 139 -20.06 0.74 -9.36
C PRO A 139 -21.52 0.81 -8.89
N THR A 140 -21.77 0.72 -7.58
CA THR A 140 -23.15 0.56 -7.04
C THR A 140 -23.79 1.86 -6.57
N LYS A 141 -23.02 2.95 -6.48
CA LYS A 141 -23.42 4.24 -5.90
C LYS A 141 -23.84 4.20 -4.43
N LYS A 142 -23.62 3.08 -3.74
CA LYS A 142 -23.89 2.97 -2.30
C LYS A 142 -22.89 3.78 -1.50
N GLU A 143 -23.36 4.39 -0.42
CA GLU A 143 -22.56 5.12 0.55
C GLU A 143 -22.11 4.20 1.69
N TYR A 144 -20.85 4.38 2.11
CA TYR A 144 -20.22 3.66 3.19
C TYR A 144 -19.57 4.66 4.14
N VAL A 145 -20.00 4.64 5.39
CA VAL A 145 -19.37 5.40 6.48
C VAL A 145 -18.25 4.55 7.04
N VAL A 146 -17.02 5.01 6.87
CA VAL A 146 -15.80 4.33 7.31
C VAL A 146 -15.28 5.04 8.57
N PRO A 147 -15.15 4.34 9.71
CA PRO A 147 -14.52 4.89 10.91
C PRO A 147 -13.06 5.26 10.65
N LEU A 148 -12.61 6.35 11.25
CA LEU A 148 -11.21 6.75 11.33
C LEU A 148 -10.71 6.38 12.73
N LYS A 149 -9.79 5.42 12.78
CA LYS A 149 -9.12 4.99 13.99
C LYS A 149 -7.64 5.27 13.85
N ASP A 150 -7.04 5.67 14.96
CA ASP A 150 -5.61 5.53 15.14
C ASP A 150 -5.32 4.05 15.42
N PHE A 151 -4.28 3.51 14.79
CA PHE A 151 -3.86 2.12 14.96
C PHE A 151 -2.35 2.03 15.01
N SER A 152 -1.84 1.10 15.81
CA SER A 152 -0.41 0.89 15.98
C SER A 152 0.14 -0.10 14.94
N VAL A 153 1.46 -0.33 14.99
CA VAL A 153 2.09 -1.34 14.12
C VAL A 153 1.58 -2.74 14.46
N GLU A 154 1.35 -3.03 15.74
CA GLU A 154 0.83 -4.30 16.22
C GLU A 154 -0.60 -4.57 15.70
N ASP A 155 -1.43 -3.54 15.59
CA ASP A 155 -2.78 -3.67 15.01
C ASP A 155 -2.71 -4.05 13.52
N ILE A 156 -1.75 -3.46 12.78
CA ILE A 156 -1.52 -3.80 11.36
C ILE A 156 -1.05 -5.25 11.22
N GLU A 157 -0.20 -5.74 12.12
CA GLU A 157 0.29 -7.12 12.08
C GLU A 157 -0.85 -8.14 12.26
N LYS A 158 -1.74 -7.91 13.22
CA LYS A 158 -2.93 -8.77 13.42
C LYS A 158 -3.85 -8.78 12.19
N ILE A 159 -4.05 -7.61 11.59
CA ILE A 159 -4.90 -7.47 10.40
C ILE A 159 -4.25 -8.11 9.17
N LYS A 160 -2.92 -8.08 9.05
CA LYS A 160 -2.21 -8.74 7.95
C LYS A 160 -2.48 -10.24 7.91
N GLU A 161 -2.48 -10.92 9.07
CA GLU A 161 -2.81 -12.34 9.15
C GLU A 161 -4.22 -12.60 8.60
N GLN A 162 -5.17 -11.73 8.91
CA GLN A 162 -6.56 -11.82 8.42
C GLN A 162 -6.66 -11.56 6.91
N LEU A 163 -5.93 -10.58 6.39
CA LEU A 163 -5.89 -10.27 4.95
C LEU A 163 -5.24 -11.40 4.14
N ASP A 164 -4.19 -12.03 4.65
CA ASP A 164 -3.52 -13.15 3.99
C ASP A 164 -4.43 -14.38 3.86
N HIS A 165 -5.41 -14.55 4.75
CA HIS A 165 -6.41 -15.61 4.63
C HIS A 165 -7.46 -15.34 3.55
N VAL A 166 -7.73 -14.07 3.23
CA VAL A 166 -8.76 -13.67 2.25
C VAL A 166 -8.18 -13.42 0.84
N LEU A 167 -6.90 -13.06 0.75
CA LEU A 167 -6.23 -12.67 -0.50
C LEU A 167 -5.38 -13.79 -1.15
N ARG A 168 -5.52 -15.05 -0.69
CA ARG A 168 -4.86 -16.23 -1.28
C ARG A 168 -5.73 -16.93 -2.31
#